data_AF-A0A497E2L5-F1
#
_entry.id   AF-A0A497E2L5-F1
#
_cell.length_a   1.000
_cell.length_b   1.000
_cell.length_c   1.000
_cell.angle_alpha   90.00
_cell.angle_beta   90.00
_cell.angle_gamma   90.00
#
_symmetry.space_group_name_H-M   'P 1'
#
loop_
_entity.id
_entity.type
_entity.pdbx_description
1 polymer ?
#
loop_
_entity_poly.entity_id
_entity_poly.type
_entity_poly.pdbx_seq_one_letter_code
_entity_poly.pdbx_strand_id
1 'polypeptide(L)'
;KHKAAETIVNTGRAPKDWTSKFERKIKLTKEAGGSPSRIMAIKEKARGTLLKKIDQLTEYFKASTLVQDEETRQILLNELRKARRRWEEEDWEEIIAS
;
A
#
# COMPACT_ATOMS: atom_id res chain seq x y z
N LYS A 1 7.65 5.49 -8.39
CA LYS A 1 6.21 5.44 -8.76
C LYS A 1 5.93 4.24 -9.65
N HIS A 2 6.59 4.07 -10.80
CA HIS A 2 6.46 2.88 -11.66
C HIS A 2 6.67 1.54 -10.94
N LYS A 3 7.81 1.34 -10.28
CA LYS A 3 8.08 0.12 -9.48
C LYS A 3 7.02 -0.17 -8.40
N ALA A 4 6.45 0.86 -7.80
CA ALA A 4 5.38 0.71 -6.82
C ALA A 4 4.08 0.24 -7.48
N ALA A 5 3.72 0.81 -8.63
CA ALA A 5 2.58 0.39 -9.40
C ALA A 5 2.73 -1.03 -9.93
N GLU A 6 3.89 -1.39 -10.48
CA GLU A 6 4.20 -2.76 -10.91
C GLU A 6 4.02 -3.76 -9.76
N THR A 7 4.54 -3.45 -8.57
CA THR A 7 4.38 -4.32 -7.40
C THR A 7 2.89 -4.51 -7.07
N ILE A 8 2.12 -3.42 -7.03
CA ILE A 8 0.69 -3.48 -6.68
C ILE A 8 -0.10 -4.23 -7.75
N VAL A 9 0.12 -3.96 -9.03
CA VAL A 9 -0.59 -4.61 -10.14
C VAL A 9 -0.26 -6.10 -10.19
N ASN A 10 1.00 -6.48 -10.02
CA ASN A 10 1.43 -7.87 -10.17
C ASN A 10 1.10 -8.73 -8.94
N THR A 11 0.96 -8.13 -7.74
CA THR A 11 0.86 -8.90 -6.49
C THR A 11 -0.36 -8.54 -5.63
N GLY A 12 -1.01 -7.40 -5.88
CA GLY A 12 -2.04 -6.83 -5.00
C GLY A 12 -1.52 -6.27 -3.68
N ARG A 13 -0.19 -6.28 -3.46
CA ARG A 13 0.44 -5.99 -2.16
C ARG A 13 0.99 -4.58 -2.08
N ALA A 14 1.11 -4.10 -0.85
CA ALA A 14 1.81 -2.86 -0.60
C ALA A 14 3.32 -3.00 -0.90
N PRO A 15 3.93 -2.06 -1.65
CA PRO A 15 5.36 -2.05 -1.91
C PRO A 15 6.21 -2.04 -0.63
N LYS A 16 7.31 -2.80 -0.61
CA LYS A 16 8.16 -2.95 0.59
C LYS A 16 8.74 -1.63 1.10
N ASP A 17 9.04 -0.71 0.20
CA ASP A 17 9.51 0.64 0.53
C ASP A 17 8.42 1.46 1.26
N TRP A 18 7.14 1.14 1.08
CA TRP A 18 6.04 1.79 1.79
C TRP A 18 5.81 1.19 3.18
N THR A 19 6.08 -0.12 3.35
CA THR A 19 5.77 -0.87 4.57
C THR A 19 6.95 -0.98 5.54
N SER A 20 8.18 -1.01 5.04
CA SER A 20 9.41 -1.30 5.81
C SER A 20 9.55 -0.54 7.13
N LYS A 21 9.27 0.77 7.13
CA LYS A 21 9.34 1.59 8.36
C LYS A 21 8.32 1.17 9.42
N PHE A 22 7.14 0.74 9.00
CA PHE A 22 6.07 0.29 9.90
C PHE A 22 6.34 -1.11 10.40
N GLU A 23 6.79 -2.01 9.53
CA GLU A 23 7.24 -3.36 9.92
C GLU A 23 8.35 -3.29 10.98
N ARG A 24 9.37 -2.45 10.74
CA ARG A 24 10.45 -2.23 11.72
C ARG A 24 9.89 -1.69 13.04
N LYS A 25 8.98 -0.71 12.99
CA LYS A 25 8.40 -0.11 14.20
C LYS A 25 7.55 -1.12 14.99
N ILE A 26 6.76 -1.95 14.31
CA ILE A 26 5.97 -3.03 14.92
C ILE A 26 6.91 -4.04 15.58
N LYS A 27 7.97 -4.47 14.89
CA LYS A 27 8.98 -5.40 15.41
C LYS A 27 9.63 -4.87 16.69
N LEU A 28 10.17 -3.65 16.66
CA LEU A 28 10.81 -3.03 17.82
C LEU A 28 9.83 -2.83 18.99
N THR A 29 8.56 -2.52 18.70
CA THR A 29 7.53 -2.38 19.74
C THR A 29 7.22 -3.72 20.40
N LYS A 30 7.17 -4.82 19.63
CA LYS A 30 6.99 -6.18 20.16
C LYS A 30 8.18 -6.59 21.03
N GLU A 31 9.40 -6.39 20.55
CA GLU A 31 10.64 -6.72 21.28
C GLU A 31 10.78 -5.95 22.59
N ALA A 32 10.31 -4.71 22.64
CA ALA A 32 10.30 -3.89 23.85
C ALA A 32 9.14 -4.21 24.83
N GLY A 33 8.35 -5.27 24.59
CA GLY A 33 7.20 -5.62 25.43
C GLY A 33 6.02 -4.64 25.33
N GLY A 34 5.91 -3.93 24.21
CA GLY A 34 4.83 -2.96 23.99
C GLY A 34 3.44 -3.62 23.95
N SER A 35 2.44 -2.90 24.46
CA SER A 35 1.07 -3.42 24.55
C SER A 35 0.47 -3.75 23.16
N PRO A 36 -0.48 -4.70 23.10
CA PRO A 36 -1.22 -4.99 21.87
C PRO A 36 -1.90 -3.75 21.27
N SER A 37 -2.46 -2.88 22.11
CA SER A 37 -3.09 -1.62 21.68
C SER A 37 -2.12 -0.67 20.98
N ARG A 38 -0.86 -0.60 21.44
CA ARG A 38 0.18 0.24 20.81
C ARG A 38 0.58 -0.33 19.44
N ILE A 39 0.64 -1.64 19.31
CA ILE A 39 0.92 -2.30 18.01
C ILE A 39 -0.24 -2.04 17.04
N MET A 40 -1.48 -2.16 17.51
CA MET A 40 -2.68 -1.89 16.71
C MET A 40 -2.72 -0.45 16.19
N ALA A 41 -2.43 0.55 17.04
CA ALA A 41 -2.34 1.95 16.62
C ALA A 41 -1.25 2.20 15.55
N ILE A 42 -0.15 1.44 15.58
CA ILE A 42 0.87 1.52 14.52
C ILE A 42 0.34 0.95 13.20
N LYS A 43 -0.39 -0.18 13.24
CA LYS A 43 -1.00 -0.81 12.07
C LYS A 43 -2.04 0.09 11.41
N GLU A 44 -2.95 0.69 12.20
CA GLU A 44 -3.96 1.64 11.69
C GLU A 44 -3.30 2.85 11.02
N LYS A 45 -2.28 3.42 11.67
CA LYS A 45 -1.50 4.52 11.09
C LYS A 45 -0.81 4.10 9.79
N ALA A 46 -0.30 2.87 9.74
CA ALA A 46 0.34 2.34 8.55
C ALA A 46 -0.67 2.21 7.40
N ARG A 47 -1.82 1.58 7.65
CA ARG A 47 -2.91 1.45 6.68
C ARG A 47 -3.36 2.80 6.14
N GLY A 48 -3.64 3.79 7.00
CA GLY A 48 -4.00 5.13 6.55
C GLY A 48 -2.91 5.83 5.72
N THR A 49 -1.64 5.50 5.96
CA THR A 49 -0.53 6.00 5.13
C THR A 49 -0.48 5.31 3.77
N LEU A 50 -0.74 4.00 3.71
CA LEU A 50 -0.76 3.24 2.46
C LEU A 50 -1.92 3.68 1.55
N LEU A 51 -3.11 3.88 2.12
CA LEU A 51 -4.27 4.41 1.39
C LEU A 51 -3.97 5.77 0.74
N LYS A 52 -3.39 6.70 1.50
CA LYS A 52 -2.96 8.00 0.94
C LYS A 52 -1.93 7.86 -0.19
N LYS A 53 -1.00 6.91 -0.06
CA LYS A 53 0.04 6.67 -1.08
C LYS A 53 -0.54 6.08 -2.37
N ILE A 54 -1.47 5.13 -2.28
CA ILE A 54 -2.10 4.56 -3.47
C ILE A 54 -3.04 5.56 -4.15
N ASP A 55 -3.71 6.43 -3.40
CA ASP A 55 -4.49 7.55 -3.96
C ASP A 55 -3.59 8.50 -4.76
N GLN A 56 -2.45 8.92 -4.17
CA GLN A 56 -1.46 9.76 -4.87
C GLN A 56 -0.87 9.08 -6.10
N LEU A 57 -0.68 7.76 -6.06
CA LEU A 57 -0.17 7.00 -7.19
C LEU A 57 -1.20 6.94 -8.31
N THR A 58 -2.48 6.73 -7.97
CA THR A 58 -3.61 6.72 -8.90
C THR A 58 -3.74 8.07 -9.61
N GLU A 59 -3.72 9.19 -8.87
CA GLU A 59 -3.79 10.53 -9.45
C GLU A 59 -2.58 10.84 -10.35
N TYR A 60 -1.39 10.38 -9.97
CA TYR A 60 -0.21 10.52 -10.82
C TYR A 60 -0.38 9.83 -12.18
N PHE A 61 -0.84 8.58 -12.21
CA PHE A 61 -1.03 7.85 -13.48
C PHE A 61 -2.21 8.37 -14.29
N LYS A 62 -3.23 8.92 -13.64
CA LYS A 62 -4.36 9.57 -14.32
C LYS A 62 -3.89 10.79 -15.13
N ALA A 63 -3.03 11.62 -14.57
CA ALA A 63 -2.53 12.84 -15.20
C ALA A 63 -1.28 12.64 -16.08
N SER A 64 -0.67 11.45 -16.04
CA SER A 64 0.60 11.18 -16.71
C SER A 64 0.42 10.89 -18.20
N THR A 65 1.33 11.37 -19.04
CA THR A 65 1.46 10.96 -20.46
C THR A 65 2.36 9.73 -20.63
N LEU A 66 2.91 9.19 -19.54
CA LEU A 66 3.88 8.08 -19.57
C LEU A 66 3.27 6.73 -19.90
N VAL A 67 1.94 6.58 -19.77
CA VAL A 67 1.22 5.43 -20.30
C VAL A 67 0.70 5.84 -21.67
N GLN A 68 1.41 5.40 -22.72
CA GLN A 68 1.15 5.78 -24.11
C GLN A 68 -0.20 5.27 -24.62
N ASP A 69 -0.68 4.16 -24.04
CA ASP A 69 -1.92 3.51 -24.41
C ASP A 69 -3.01 3.75 -23.36
N GLU A 70 -4.16 4.25 -23.80
CA GLU A 70 -5.27 4.56 -22.90
C GLU A 70 -5.90 3.30 -22.30
N GLU A 71 -5.92 2.19 -23.03
CA GLU A 71 -6.41 0.91 -22.51
C GLU A 71 -5.52 0.42 -21.35
N THR A 72 -4.20 0.44 -21.55
CA THR A 72 -3.20 0.11 -20.52
C THR A 72 -3.34 1.03 -19.30
N ARG A 73 -3.63 2.32 -19.50
CA ARG A 73 -3.88 3.27 -18.40
C ARG A 73 -5.11 2.87 -17.60
N GLN A 74 -6.21 2.52 -18.26
CA GLN A 74 -7.44 2.13 -17.59
C GLN A 74 -7.27 0.83 -16.80
N ILE A 75 -6.57 -0.16 -17.36
CA ILE A 75 -6.23 -1.41 -16.66
C ILE A 75 -5.42 -1.10 -15.41
N LEU A 76 -4.36 -0.31 -15.54
CA LEU A 76 -3.50 0.11 -14.43
C LEU A 76 -4.30 0.80 -13.31
N LEU A 77 -5.13 1.79 -13.67
CA LEU A 77 -5.94 2.53 -12.71
C LEU A 77 -6.98 1.63 -12.03
N ASN A 78 -7.54 0.66 -12.74
CA ASN A 78 -8.49 -0.30 -12.18
C ASN A 78 -7.82 -1.20 -11.14
N GLU A 79 -6.62 -1.73 -11.43
CA GLU A 79 -5.88 -2.56 -10.47
C GLU A 79 -5.44 -1.76 -9.23
N LEU A 80 -5.01 -0.51 -9.39
CA LEU A 80 -4.72 0.37 -8.25
C LEU A 80 -5.96 0.63 -7.39
N ARG A 81 -7.14 0.83 -8.00
CA ARG A 81 -8.41 1.00 -7.27
C ARG A 81 -8.85 -0.27 -6.54
N LYS A 82 -8.68 -1.45 -7.16
CA LYS A 82 -8.95 -2.74 -6.51
C LYS A 82 -8.07 -2.93 -5.29
N ALA A 83 -6.76 -2.71 -5.42
CA ALA A 83 -5.83 -2.81 -4.30
C ALA A 83 -6.18 -1.81 -3.18
N ARG A 84 -6.55 -0.57 -3.53
CA ARG A 84 -7.00 0.43 -2.54
C ARG A 84 -8.21 -0.07 -1.74
N ARG A 85 -9.25 -0.57 -2.42
CA ARG A 85 -10.47 -1.10 -1.76
C ARG A 85 -10.13 -2.26 -0.84
N ARG A 86 -9.31 -3.19 -1.33
CA ARG A 86 -8.82 -4.32 -0.55
C ARG A 86 -8.12 -3.88 0.73
N TRP A 87 -7.20 -2.92 0.66
CA TRP A 87 -6.50 -2.39 1.84
C TRP A 87 -7.41 -1.55 2.77
N GLU A 88 -8.61 -1.18 2.35
CA GLU A 88 -9.62 -0.54 3.17
C GLU A 88 -10.49 -1.54 3.94
N GLU A 89 -10.45 -2.81 3.57
CA GLU A 89 -11.22 -3.86 4.24
C GLU A 89 -10.30 -4.78 5.05
N GLU A 90 -9.05 -4.92 4.63
CA GLU A 90 -8.09 -5.84 5.20
C GLU A 90 -7.30 -5.30 6.41
N ASP A 91 -6.82 -6.25 7.21
CA ASP A 91 -5.86 -6.03 8.28
C ASP A 91 -4.44 -5.85 7.74
N TRP A 92 -3.58 -5.28 8.58
CA TRP A 92 -2.18 -5.01 8.23
C TRP A 92 -1.44 -6.24 7.69
N GLU A 93 -1.64 -7.39 8.32
CA GLU A 93 -1.02 -8.65 7.93
C GLU A 93 -1.39 -9.05 6.50
N GLU A 94 -2.66 -8.95 6.11
CA GLU A 94 -3.14 -9.29 4.77
C GLU A 94 -2.62 -8.32 3.71
N ILE A 95 -2.52 -7.02 4.04
CA ILE A 95 -1.98 -5.99 3.15
C ILE A 95 -0.50 -6.24 2.80
N ILE A 96 0.26 -6.87 3.71
CA ILE A 96 1.68 -7.16 3.54
C ILE A 96 2.00 -8.64 3.26
N ALA A 97 1.01 -9.53 3.33
CA ALA A 97 1.19 -10.97 3.18
C ALA A 97 1.67 -11.32 1.78
N SER A 98 2.70 -12.19 1.73
CA SER A 98 3.45 -12.55 0.53
C SER A 98 3.02 -13.90 -0.06
#